data_AF-A0AAU2YCG1-F1
#
_entry.id   AF-A0AAU2YCG1-F1
#
_cell.length_a   1.000
_cell.length_b   1.000
_cell.length_c   1.000
_cell.angle_alpha   90.00
_cell.angle_beta   90.00
_cell.angle_gamma   90.00
#
_symmetry.space_group_name_H-M   'P 1'
#
loop_
_entity.id
_entity.type
_entity.pdbx_description
1 polymer ?
#
loop_
_entity_poly.entity_id
_entity_poly.type
_entity_poly.pdbx_seq_one_letter_code
_entity_poly.pdbx_strand_id
1 'polypeptide(L)'
;MSSTAEPEPVVRPGWTGRFYDDFSPGDVYEHPLGRTISEADNTWFTLLTMNTSQMHFNSTYAEHSEFGRPLVVSTLTVAIAVGQSVTDLTQNAFANLGWDDIRMTAPVHAGDTLWSESLVVSKRESASRPEAGIVTVRTRTINQQGTEVCSFLRTFYVHKRGASALVDVRPRPATALTAHPAPAPARPERPRPAAARNPE
;
A
#
# COMPACT_ATOMS: atom_id res chain seq x y z
N MET A 1 -41.11 -14.51 26.83
CA MET A 1 -40.30 -13.31 26.52
C MET A 1 -39.32 -13.73 25.43
N SER A 2 -39.59 -13.32 24.18
CA SER A 2 -38.80 -13.74 23.02
C SER A 2 -37.51 -12.92 23.00
N SER A 3 -36.38 -13.61 23.20
CA SER A 3 -35.05 -13.04 23.04
C SER A 3 -34.82 -12.82 21.54
N THR A 4 -34.95 -11.57 21.09
CA THR A 4 -34.53 -11.18 19.75
C THR A 4 -33.00 -11.17 19.74
N ALA A 5 -32.40 -12.29 19.33
CA ALA A 5 -30.97 -12.35 19.06
C ALA A 5 -30.63 -11.28 18.00
N GLU A 6 -29.67 -10.42 18.31
CA GLU A 6 -29.13 -9.50 17.31
C GLU A 6 -28.51 -10.31 16.16
N PRO A 7 -28.71 -9.88 14.90
CA PRO A 7 -28.15 -10.59 13.76
C PRO A 7 -26.62 -10.62 13.85
N GLU A 8 -26.02 -11.80 13.66
CA GLU A 8 -24.57 -11.95 13.63
C GLU A 8 -23.95 -11.04 12.55
N PRO A 9 -22.85 -10.33 12.85
CA PRO A 9 -22.23 -9.45 11.87
C PRO A 9 -21.65 -10.24 10.70
N VAL A 10 -21.99 -9.84 9.49
CA VAL A 10 -21.42 -10.43 8.26
C VAL A 10 -20.02 -9.89 8.04
N VAL A 11 -19.02 -10.75 8.17
CA VAL A 11 -17.64 -10.43 7.78
C VAL A 11 -17.56 -10.39 6.26
N ARG A 12 -17.37 -9.19 5.70
CA ARG A 12 -17.09 -9.03 4.27
C ARG A 12 -15.58 -9.16 4.04
N PRO A 13 -15.14 -9.95 3.05
CA PRO A 13 -13.74 -9.98 2.69
C PRO A 13 -13.30 -8.60 2.21
N GLY A 14 -12.13 -8.16 2.68
CA GLY A 14 -11.49 -6.94 2.18
C GLY A 14 -10.95 -7.14 0.75
N TRP A 15 -10.10 -6.24 0.31
CA TRP A 15 -9.45 -6.36 -1.00
C TRP A 15 -8.55 -7.61 -1.04
N THR A 16 -8.96 -8.65 -1.76
CA THR A 16 -8.26 -9.95 -1.83
C THR A 16 -7.19 -10.04 -2.91
N GLY A 17 -6.92 -8.92 -3.60
CA GLY A 17 -6.11 -8.85 -4.82
C GLY A 17 -6.62 -9.70 -5.99
N ARG A 18 -5.94 -9.58 -7.14
CA ARG A 18 -6.27 -10.29 -8.39
C ARG A 18 -5.58 -11.65 -8.50
N PHE A 19 -6.18 -12.55 -9.24
CA PHE A 19 -5.59 -13.81 -9.70
C PHE A 19 -5.19 -13.71 -11.17
N TYR A 20 -4.43 -14.68 -11.67
CA TYR A 20 -4.04 -14.76 -13.09
C TYR A 20 -5.22 -14.54 -14.05
N ASP A 21 -6.37 -15.13 -13.72
CA ASP A 21 -7.58 -15.11 -14.54
C ASP A 21 -8.19 -13.71 -14.68
N ASP A 22 -7.90 -12.80 -13.75
CA ASP A 22 -8.49 -11.46 -13.70
C ASP A 22 -7.74 -10.43 -14.56
N PHE A 23 -6.56 -10.78 -15.08
CA PHE A 23 -5.75 -9.87 -15.91
C PHE A 23 -6.09 -10.01 -17.40
N SER A 24 -6.18 -8.89 -18.11
CA SER A 24 -6.23 -8.85 -19.58
C SER A 24 -5.19 -7.89 -20.14
N PRO A 25 -4.40 -8.26 -21.19
CA PRO A 25 -3.53 -7.31 -21.86
C PRO A 25 -4.32 -6.08 -22.33
N GLY A 26 -3.80 -4.88 -22.04
CA GLY A 26 -4.50 -3.62 -22.27
C GLY A 26 -5.16 -3.01 -21.02
N ASP A 27 -5.40 -3.80 -19.96
CA ASP A 27 -5.95 -3.27 -18.72
C ASP A 27 -4.97 -2.30 -18.05
N VAL A 28 -5.49 -1.19 -17.54
CA VAL A 28 -4.75 -0.24 -16.70
C VAL A 28 -5.31 -0.27 -15.29
N TYR A 29 -4.44 -0.41 -14.30
CA TYR A 29 -4.80 -0.33 -12.89
C TYR A 29 -4.14 0.89 -12.26
N GLU A 30 -4.95 1.87 -11.89
CA GLU A 30 -4.54 3.02 -11.08
C GLU A 30 -4.50 2.59 -9.61
N HIS A 31 -3.31 2.55 -9.02
CA HIS A 31 -3.16 2.08 -7.64
C HIS A 31 -3.66 3.17 -6.68
N PRO A 32 -4.55 2.84 -5.72
CA PRO A 32 -5.42 3.84 -5.11
C PRO A 32 -4.75 4.75 -4.09
N LEU A 33 -3.57 4.38 -3.58
CA LEU A 33 -2.94 5.08 -2.47
C LEU A 33 -1.78 5.96 -2.96
N GLY A 34 -1.87 7.27 -2.71
CA GLY A 34 -0.74 8.17 -2.80
C GLY A 34 0.17 8.07 -1.58
N ARG A 35 1.48 8.30 -1.76
CA ARG A 35 2.44 8.34 -0.65
C ARG A 35 3.36 9.54 -0.75
N THR A 36 3.27 10.44 0.23
CA THR A 36 4.23 11.53 0.41
C THR A 36 5.54 10.97 0.95
N ILE A 37 6.65 11.35 0.34
CA ILE A 37 8.00 10.97 0.79
C ILE A 37 8.52 12.05 1.74
N SER A 38 8.99 11.64 2.90
CA SER A 38 9.69 12.51 3.85
C SER A 38 11.21 12.34 3.77
N GLU A 39 11.95 13.27 4.37
CA GLU A 39 13.40 13.12 4.56
C GLU A 39 13.75 11.88 5.41
N ALA A 40 12.86 11.53 6.34
CA ALA A 40 13.02 10.34 7.17
C ALA A 40 12.96 9.07 6.31
N ASP A 41 11.99 8.94 5.40
CA ASP A 41 11.92 7.79 4.48
C ASP A 41 13.24 7.61 3.71
N ASN A 42 13.78 8.72 3.18
CA ASN A 42 15.01 8.70 2.40
C ASN A 42 16.23 8.33 3.24
N THR A 43 16.36 8.91 4.44
CA THR A 43 17.44 8.63 5.38
C THR A 43 17.40 7.18 5.86
N TRP A 44 16.22 6.67 6.22
CA TRP A 44 16.07 5.27 6.62
C TRP A 44 16.45 4.31 5.49
N PHE A 45 16.08 4.64 4.25
CA PHE A 45 16.40 3.80 3.11
C PHE A 45 17.91 3.78 2.80
N THR A 46 18.61 4.92 2.90
CA THR A 46 20.07 4.96 2.72
C THR A 46 20.79 4.14 3.78
N LEU A 47 20.33 4.17 5.04
CA LEU A 47 20.86 3.35 6.12
C LEU A 47 20.62 1.84 5.89
N LEU A 48 19.38 1.46 5.57
CA LEU A 48 19.01 0.05 5.33
C LEU A 48 19.75 -0.57 4.14
N THR A 49 20.05 0.23 3.12
CA THR A 49 20.71 -0.24 1.89
C THR A 49 22.21 0.03 1.84
N MET A 50 22.77 0.65 2.88
CA MET A 50 24.15 1.16 2.91
C MET A 50 24.47 2.07 1.70
N ASN A 51 23.49 2.85 1.23
CA ASN A 51 23.73 3.84 0.19
C ASN A 51 24.46 5.06 0.78
N THR A 52 25.74 5.17 0.50
CA THR A 52 26.64 6.22 1.02
C THR A 52 26.72 7.47 0.15
N SER A 53 25.89 7.59 -0.89
CA SER A 53 25.87 8.77 -1.76
C SER A 53 25.32 9.99 -1.00
N GLN A 54 26.19 10.99 -0.84
CA GLN A 54 25.89 12.24 -0.13
C GLN A 54 24.70 13.01 -0.73
N MET A 55 24.40 12.81 -2.02
CA MET A 55 23.25 13.41 -2.70
C MET A 55 21.90 13.11 -2.03
N HIS A 56 21.81 12.08 -1.18
CA HIS A 56 20.55 11.66 -0.58
C HIS A 56 20.34 12.13 0.86
N PHE A 57 21.38 12.62 1.54
CA PHE A 57 21.31 12.95 2.97
C PHE A 57 22.17 14.12 3.44
N ASN A 58 23.11 14.62 2.61
CA ASN A 58 23.93 15.78 2.95
C ASN A 58 23.42 17.02 2.21
N SER A 59 22.66 17.87 2.92
CA SER A 59 22.12 19.11 2.35
C SER A 59 23.20 20.05 1.85
N THR A 60 24.29 20.24 2.60
CA THR A 60 25.43 21.08 2.18
C THR A 60 26.07 20.56 0.89
N TYR A 61 26.18 19.25 0.71
CA TYR A 61 26.67 18.69 -0.56
C TYR A 61 25.66 18.94 -1.69
N ALA A 62 24.38 18.69 -1.44
CA ALA A 62 23.33 18.80 -2.45
C ALA A 62 23.06 20.24 -2.91
N GLU A 63 23.25 21.24 -2.05
CA GLU A 63 23.17 22.67 -2.39
C GLU A 63 24.14 23.06 -3.53
N HIS A 64 25.28 22.38 -3.63
CA HIS A 64 26.28 22.60 -4.67
C HIS A 64 26.03 21.76 -5.94
N SER A 65 25.00 20.91 -5.94
CA SER A 65 24.59 20.13 -7.11
C SER A 65 23.59 20.89 -7.97
N GLU A 66 23.36 20.41 -9.21
CA GLU A 66 22.32 20.97 -10.09
C GLU A 66 20.89 20.88 -9.52
N PHE A 67 20.67 20.02 -8.53
CA PHE A 67 19.38 19.79 -7.90
C PHE A 67 19.11 20.73 -6.71
N GLY A 68 20.16 21.37 -6.17
CA GLY A 68 20.09 22.36 -5.08
C GLY A 68 19.60 21.83 -3.72
N ARG A 69 19.16 20.58 -3.63
CA ARG A 69 18.68 19.91 -2.41
C ARG A 69 18.77 18.39 -2.57
N PRO A 70 18.72 17.61 -1.46
CA PRO A 70 18.84 16.16 -1.53
C PRO A 70 17.82 15.52 -2.46
N LEU A 71 18.26 14.50 -3.19
CA LEU A 71 17.41 13.64 -4.01
C LEU A 71 16.94 12.44 -3.21
N VAL A 72 15.70 12.03 -3.44
CA VAL A 72 15.22 10.72 -3.01
C VAL A 72 16.00 9.63 -3.76
N VAL A 73 16.44 8.61 -3.04
CA VAL A 73 17.13 7.45 -3.62
C VAL A 73 16.24 6.83 -4.70
N SER A 74 16.74 6.69 -5.92
CA SER A 74 15.94 6.18 -7.04
C SER A 74 15.34 4.78 -6.79
N THR A 75 16.08 3.90 -6.10
CA THR A 75 15.57 2.57 -5.74
C THR A 75 14.49 2.61 -4.65
N LEU A 76 14.42 3.67 -3.82
CA LEU A 76 13.28 3.90 -2.93
C LEU A 76 12.03 4.24 -3.74
N THR A 77 12.14 5.07 -4.79
CA THR A 77 11.03 5.37 -5.70
C THR A 77 10.48 4.09 -6.36
N VAL A 78 11.36 3.21 -6.84
CA VAL A 78 10.96 1.89 -7.39
C VAL A 78 10.28 1.03 -6.33
N ALA A 79 10.84 0.97 -5.12
CA ALA A 79 10.28 0.18 -4.03
C ALA A 79 8.88 0.68 -3.63
N ILE A 80 8.66 1.99 -3.60
CA ILE A 80 7.34 2.60 -3.36
C ILE A 80 6.36 2.22 -4.47
N ALA A 81 6.75 2.36 -5.74
CA ALA A 81 5.91 2.01 -6.87
C ALA A 81 5.50 0.53 -6.86
N VAL A 82 6.46 -0.36 -6.62
CA VAL A 82 6.22 -1.80 -6.44
C VAL A 82 5.27 -2.04 -5.27
N GLY A 83 5.49 -1.39 -4.13
CA GLY A 83 4.64 -1.49 -2.95
C GLY A 83 3.20 -1.04 -3.19
N GLN A 84 3.01 0.10 -3.84
CA GLN A 84 1.68 0.62 -4.23
C GLN A 84 0.94 -0.35 -5.13
N SER A 85 1.65 -1.01 -6.05
CA SER A 85 1.05 -1.95 -7.00
C SER A 85 0.64 -3.29 -6.39
N VAL A 86 1.10 -3.64 -5.17
CA VAL A 86 0.89 -4.98 -4.60
C VAL A 86 -0.58 -5.34 -4.54
N THR A 87 -1.41 -4.42 -4.07
CA THR A 87 -2.81 -4.72 -3.80
C THR A 87 -3.59 -5.02 -5.09
N ASP A 88 -3.21 -4.38 -6.20
CA ASP A 88 -3.81 -4.63 -7.51
C ASP A 88 -3.22 -5.84 -8.24
N LEU A 89 -1.90 -6.03 -8.16
CA LEU A 89 -1.18 -6.91 -9.06
C LEU A 89 -0.69 -8.20 -8.40
N THR A 90 -0.15 -8.10 -7.18
CA THR A 90 0.72 -9.15 -6.63
C THR A 90 0.36 -9.64 -5.24
N GLN A 91 -0.84 -9.33 -4.72
CA GLN A 91 -1.32 -9.90 -3.45
C GLN A 91 -1.41 -11.44 -3.49
N ASN A 92 -1.75 -12.02 -4.65
CA ASN A 92 -1.78 -13.46 -4.91
C ASN A 92 -0.61 -13.93 -5.80
N ALA A 93 0.43 -13.12 -5.91
CA ALA A 93 1.68 -13.49 -6.56
C ALA A 93 2.64 -14.10 -5.53
N PHE A 94 3.46 -15.05 -5.97
CA PHE A 94 4.43 -15.71 -5.10
C PHE A 94 5.88 -15.42 -5.49
N ALA A 95 6.12 -14.82 -6.66
CA ALA A 95 7.46 -14.47 -7.10
C ALA A 95 7.44 -13.37 -8.18
N ASN A 96 8.37 -12.43 -8.05
CA ASN A 96 8.77 -11.57 -9.17
C ASN A 96 9.85 -12.28 -9.97
N LEU A 97 9.74 -12.24 -11.29
CA LEU A 97 10.71 -12.83 -12.21
C LEU A 97 11.77 -11.83 -12.66
N GLY A 98 11.40 -10.56 -12.76
CA GLY A 98 12.34 -9.53 -13.17
C GLY A 98 11.71 -8.15 -13.24
N TRP A 99 12.60 -7.16 -13.26
CA TRP A 99 12.30 -5.80 -13.62
C TRP A 99 13.21 -5.42 -14.78
N ASP A 100 12.62 -4.89 -15.84
CA ASP A 100 13.31 -4.48 -17.06
C ASP A 100 13.02 -3.00 -17.33
N ASP A 101 13.86 -2.36 -18.14
CA ASP A 101 13.65 -0.98 -18.62
C ASP A 101 13.32 0.04 -17.53
N ILE A 102 13.98 -0.04 -16.37
CA ILE A 102 13.83 0.96 -15.31
C ILE A 102 14.35 2.32 -15.79
N ARG A 103 13.49 3.34 -15.77
CA ARG A 103 13.80 4.73 -16.13
C ARG A 103 13.47 5.64 -14.96
N MET A 104 14.40 6.53 -14.59
CA MET A 104 14.20 7.62 -13.64
C MET A 104 14.09 8.92 -14.45
N THR A 105 12.87 9.32 -14.77
CA THR A 105 12.59 10.36 -15.78
C THR A 105 12.60 11.77 -15.22
N ALA A 106 12.41 11.92 -13.90
CA ALA A 106 12.49 13.20 -13.20
C ALA A 106 12.99 13.01 -11.75
N PRO A 107 13.66 14.02 -11.16
CA PRO A 107 14.09 13.95 -9.77
C PRO A 107 12.89 13.91 -8.83
N VAL A 108 13.04 13.17 -7.73
CA VAL A 108 12.07 13.11 -6.64
C VAL A 108 12.72 13.69 -5.40
N HIS A 109 11.97 14.50 -4.66
CA HIS A 109 12.43 15.14 -3.44
C HIS A 109 11.51 14.83 -2.26
N ALA A 110 12.02 15.06 -1.04
CA ALA A 110 11.15 15.09 0.13
C ALA A 110 10.04 16.13 -0.05
N GLY A 111 8.82 15.76 0.34
CA GLY A 111 7.58 16.52 0.12
C GLY A 111 6.81 16.09 -1.14
N ASP A 112 7.43 15.40 -2.10
CA ASP A 112 6.70 14.86 -3.24
C ASP A 112 5.76 13.73 -2.82
N THR A 113 4.59 13.70 -3.43
CA THR A 113 3.62 12.61 -3.26
C THR A 113 3.58 11.79 -4.53
N LEU A 114 3.76 10.48 -4.40
CA LEU A 114 3.81 9.57 -5.53
C LEU A 114 2.53 8.77 -5.67
N TRP A 115 2.09 8.57 -6.91
CA TRP A 115 1.05 7.63 -7.33
C TRP A 115 1.60 6.75 -8.43
N SER A 116 1.15 5.50 -8.48
CA SER A 116 1.57 4.56 -9.50
C SER A 116 0.38 3.94 -10.21
N GLU A 117 0.55 3.61 -11.48
CA GLU A 117 -0.41 2.85 -12.26
C GLU A 117 0.33 1.81 -13.10
N SER A 118 -0.37 0.75 -13.50
CA SER A 118 0.22 -0.34 -14.26
C SER A 118 -0.67 -0.78 -15.41
N LEU A 119 -0.09 -0.80 -16.61
CA LEU A 119 -0.67 -1.37 -17.83
C LEU A 119 -0.26 -2.83 -17.96
N VAL A 120 -1.21 -3.75 -18.14
CA VAL A 120 -0.92 -5.14 -18.49
C VAL A 120 -0.42 -5.22 -19.93
N VAL A 121 0.85 -5.58 -20.11
CA VAL A 121 1.48 -5.69 -21.44
C VAL A 121 1.25 -7.07 -22.03
N SER A 122 1.41 -8.12 -21.22
CA SER A 122 1.17 -9.49 -21.65
C SER A 122 0.86 -10.40 -20.47
N LYS A 123 0.22 -11.54 -20.77
CA LYS A 123 0.06 -12.65 -19.85
C LYS A 123 0.20 -13.98 -20.59
N ARG A 124 0.67 -15.01 -19.90
CA ARG A 124 0.71 -16.38 -20.41
C ARG A 124 0.63 -17.38 -19.26
N GLU A 125 0.18 -18.58 -19.56
CA GLU A 125 0.22 -19.66 -18.57
C GLU A 125 1.67 -20.11 -18.32
N SER A 126 1.91 -20.65 -17.11
CA SER A 126 3.19 -21.27 -16.80
C SER A 126 3.22 -22.70 -17.32
N ALA A 127 4.24 -23.03 -18.12
CA ALA A 127 4.45 -24.40 -18.58
C ALA A 127 4.88 -25.36 -17.45
N SER A 128 5.55 -24.85 -16.41
CA SER A 128 6.08 -25.66 -15.31
C SER A 128 5.21 -25.63 -14.05
N ARG A 129 4.22 -24.74 -13.98
CA ARG A 129 3.35 -24.55 -12.80
C ARG A 129 1.89 -24.41 -13.24
N PRO A 130 1.13 -25.52 -13.36
CA PRO A 130 -0.21 -25.52 -13.94
C PRO A 130 -1.22 -24.58 -13.27
N GLU A 131 -1.08 -24.37 -11.95
CA GLU A 131 -1.94 -23.49 -11.14
C GLU A 131 -1.47 -22.02 -11.10
N ALA A 132 -0.56 -21.63 -11.99
CA ALA A 132 -0.03 -20.28 -12.06
C ALA A 132 0.09 -19.78 -13.49
N GLY A 133 0.13 -18.47 -13.64
CA GLY A 133 0.53 -17.82 -14.87
C GLY A 133 1.56 -16.73 -14.61
N ILE A 134 2.05 -16.17 -15.70
CA ILE A 134 3.04 -15.09 -15.71
C ILE A 134 2.38 -13.87 -16.35
N VAL A 135 2.51 -12.74 -15.68
CA VAL A 135 2.00 -11.45 -16.14
C VAL A 135 3.16 -10.48 -16.21
N THR A 136 3.22 -9.72 -17.30
CA THR A 136 4.15 -8.59 -17.46
C THR A 136 3.34 -7.31 -17.52
N VAL A 137 3.70 -6.35 -16.68
CA VAL A 137 3.10 -5.01 -16.64
C VAL A 137 4.15 -3.95 -16.93
N ARG A 138 3.72 -2.82 -17.51
CA ARG A 138 4.45 -1.56 -17.48
C ARG A 138 3.88 -0.71 -16.37
N THR A 139 4.69 -0.40 -15.37
CA THR A 139 4.33 0.51 -14.29
C THR A 139 4.93 1.87 -14.57
N ARG A 140 4.15 2.93 -14.35
CA ARG A 140 4.67 4.29 -14.23
C ARG A 140 4.31 4.87 -12.88
N THR A 141 5.12 5.79 -12.41
CA THR A 141 4.92 6.55 -11.17
C THR A 141 4.95 8.03 -11.49
N ILE A 142 3.95 8.74 -11.03
CA ILE A 142 3.78 10.18 -11.19
C ILE A 142 3.82 10.89 -9.83
N ASN A 143 4.23 12.16 -9.83
CA ASN A 143 4.14 13.01 -8.64
C ASN A 143 2.82 13.81 -8.59
N GLN A 144 2.69 14.70 -7.61
CA GLN A 144 1.50 15.55 -7.40
C GLN A 144 1.21 16.55 -8.52
N GLN A 145 2.16 16.79 -9.44
CA GLN A 145 1.95 17.60 -10.65
C GLN A 145 1.62 16.74 -11.87
N GLY A 146 1.52 15.42 -11.72
CA GLY A 146 1.31 14.50 -12.84
C GLY A 146 2.57 14.22 -13.66
N THR A 147 3.75 14.67 -13.20
CA THR A 147 5.02 14.39 -13.88
C THR A 147 5.42 12.95 -13.65
N GLU A 148 5.70 12.19 -14.72
CA GLU A 148 6.28 10.85 -14.61
C GLU A 148 7.70 10.96 -14.05
N VAL A 149 7.94 10.33 -12.90
CA VAL A 149 9.25 10.31 -12.21
C VAL A 149 9.97 8.98 -12.38
N CYS A 150 9.23 7.90 -12.62
CA CYS A 150 9.78 6.56 -12.77
C CYS A 150 8.87 5.72 -13.67
N SER A 151 9.47 4.84 -14.48
CA SER A 151 8.74 3.74 -15.13
C SER A 151 9.61 2.50 -15.30
N PHE A 152 8.96 1.34 -15.37
CA PHE A 152 9.62 0.05 -15.56
C PHE A 152 8.66 -1.02 -16.08
N LEU A 153 9.22 -2.07 -16.67
CA LEU A 153 8.53 -3.34 -16.87
C LEU A 153 8.75 -4.23 -15.67
N ARG A 154 7.70 -4.96 -15.25
CA ARG A 154 7.77 -5.94 -14.17
C ARG A 154 7.07 -7.21 -14.60
N THR A 155 7.77 -8.33 -14.47
CA THR A 155 7.23 -9.65 -14.78
C THR A 155 7.14 -10.47 -13.50
N PHE A 156 6.00 -11.11 -13.24
CA PHE A 156 5.77 -11.87 -12.02
C PHE A 156 4.91 -13.10 -12.26
N TYR A 157 5.06 -14.09 -11.38
CA TYR A 157 4.13 -15.20 -11.26
C TYR A 157 2.93 -14.83 -10.39
N VAL A 158 1.74 -15.24 -10.80
CA VAL A 158 0.52 -15.11 -10.02
C VAL A 158 -0.30 -16.39 -10.08
N HIS A 159 -0.91 -16.76 -8.95
CA HIS A 159 -1.76 -17.93 -8.87
C HIS A 159 -3.01 -17.78 -9.74
N LYS A 160 -3.46 -18.88 -10.34
CA LYS A 160 -4.83 -19.00 -10.84
C LYS A 160 -5.78 -19.09 -9.65
N ARG A 161 -7.03 -18.69 -9.86
CA ARG A 161 -8.07 -18.80 -8.82
C ARG A 161 -8.24 -20.27 -8.42
N GLY A 162 -8.27 -20.53 -7.12
CA GLY A 162 -8.42 -21.89 -6.59
C GLY A 162 -7.15 -22.75 -6.62
N ALA A 163 -5.97 -22.16 -6.90
CA ALA A 163 -4.70 -22.86 -6.74
C ALA A 163 -4.58 -23.47 -5.33
N SER A 164 -4.10 -24.71 -5.26
CA SER A 164 -3.99 -25.49 -4.02
C SER A 164 -3.14 -24.83 -2.93
N ALA A 165 -2.18 -23.99 -3.32
CA ALA A 165 -1.33 -23.23 -2.41
C ALA A 165 -2.06 -22.10 -1.66
N LEU A 166 -3.24 -21.69 -2.12
CA LEU A 166 -4.05 -20.62 -1.51
C LEU A 166 -4.86 -21.21 -0.35
N VAL A 167 -4.22 -21.34 0.81
CA VAL A 167 -4.84 -21.84 2.03
C VAL A 167 -5.17 -20.66 2.95
N ASP A 168 -6.42 -20.60 3.43
CA ASP A 168 -6.78 -19.66 4.49
C ASP A 168 -6.17 -20.12 5.82
N VAL A 169 -5.12 -19.42 6.24
CA VAL A 169 -4.41 -19.68 7.50
C VAL A 169 -4.97 -18.87 8.66
N ARG A 170 -6.01 -18.06 8.44
CA ARG A 170 -6.59 -17.24 9.51
C ARG A 170 -7.23 -18.14 10.56
N PRO A 171 -6.83 -18.05 11.85
CA PRO A 171 -7.50 -18.80 12.89
C PRO A 171 -8.93 -18.30 13.06
N ARG A 172 -9.86 -19.23 13.34
CA ARG A 172 -11.22 -18.87 13.71
C ARG A 172 -11.24 -18.36 15.15
N PRO A 173 -11.83 -17.18 15.42
CA PRO A 173 -12.03 -16.73 16.79
C PRO A 173 -12.83 -17.76 17.61
N ALA A 174 -12.47 -17.95 18.87
CA ALA A 174 -13.18 -18.87 19.77
C ALA A 174 -14.61 -18.38 20.08
N THR A 175 -14.85 -17.07 20.02
CA THR A 175 -16.15 -16.44 20.21
C THR A 175 -16.42 -15.47 19.06
N ALA A 176 -17.70 -15.31 18.68
CA ALA A 176 -18.11 -14.35 17.67
C ALA A 176 -17.77 -12.91 18.10
N LEU A 177 -17.50 -12.05 17.12
CA LEU A 177 -17.38 -10.62 17.36
C LEU A 177 -18.78 -10.06 17.63
N THR A 178 -19.00 -9.51 18.81
CA THR A 178 -20.27 -8.84 19.19
C THR A 178 -20.08 -7.33 19.20
N ALA A 179 -21.20 -6.60 19.10
CA ALA A 179 -21.18 -5.17 19.38
C ALA A 179 -20.67 -4.91 20.81
N HIS A 180 -20.07 -3.75 21.03
CA HIS A 180 -19.70 -3.34 22.38
C HIS A 180 -20.99 -3.20 23.22
N PRO A 181 -21.04 -3.72 24.45
CA PRO A 181 -22.24 -3.58 25.27
C PRO A 181 -22.58 -2.10 25.44
N ALA A 182 -23.88 -1.79 25.47
CA ALA A 182 -24.35 -0.43 25.64
C ALA A 182 -23.70 0.22 26.88
N PRO A 183 -23.31 1.51 26.81
CA PRO A 183 -22.75 2.19 27.97
C PRO A 183 -23.74 2.10 29.14
N ALA A 184 -23.22 1.81 30.33
CA ALA A 184 -24.03 1.78 31.54
C ALA A 184 -24.81 3.11 31.68
N PRO A 185 -26.07 3.09 32.16
CA PRO A 185 -26.84 4.31 32.33
C PRO A 185 -26.05 5.31 33.17
N ALA A 186 -26.05 6.58 32.75
CA ALA A 186 -25.37 7.66 33.46
C ALA A 186 -25.80 7.63 34.94
N ARG A 187 -24.83 7.68 35.86
CA ARG A 187 -25.14 7.85 37.29
C ARG A 187 -26.01 9.11 37.43
N PRO A 188 -27.11 9.07 38.21
CA PRO A 188 -27.93 10.25 38.43
C PRO A 188 -27.05 11.40 38.91
N GLU A 189 -27.20 12.58 38.28
CA GLU A 189 -26.47 13.78 38.68
C GLU A 189 -26.68 14.01 40.18
N ARG A 190 -25.59 14.18 40.93
CA ARG A 190 -25.70 14.62 42.32
C ARG A 190 -26.39 15.98 42.31
N PRO A 191 -27.41 16.21 43.17
CA PRO A 191 -28.05 17.51 43.28
C PRO A 191 -26.98 18.60 43.48
N ARG A 192 -27.00 19.65 42.65
CA ARG A 192 -26.11 20.79 42.85
C ARG A 192 -26.41 21.38 44.24
N PRO A 193 -25.39 21.62 45.09
CA PRO A 193 -25.61 22.25 46.37
C PRO A 193 -26.28 23.62 46.13
N ALA A 194 -27.34 23.90 46.91
CA ALA A 194 -28.07 25.16 46.81
C ALA A 194 -27.11 26.33 47.01
N ALA A 195 -27.17 27.32 46.11
CA ALA A 195 -26.36 28.53 46.23
C ALA A 195 -26.71 29.22 47.56
N ALA A 196 -25.70 29.35 48.42
CA ALA A 196 -25.81 30.12 49.65
C ALA A 196 -26.18 31.56 49.28
N ARG A 197 -27.34 32.04 49.75
CA ARG A 197 -27.71 33.45 49.67
C ARG A 197 -26.84 34.20 50.68
N ASN A 198 -26.02 35.14 50.21
CA ASN A 198 -25.34 36.07 51.10
C ASN A 198 -26.37 37.09 51.64
N PRO A 199 -26.38 37.37 52.95
CA PRO A 199 -27.16 38.47 53.51
C PRO A 199 -26.50 39.83 53.21
N GLU A 200 -27.34 40.86 53.10
CA GLU A 200 -27.01 42.27 52.83
C GLU A 200 -26.16 42.94 53.92
#